data_AF-A0A1A8XEM8-F1
#
_entry.id   AF-A0A1A8XEM8-F1
#
_cell.length_a   1.000
_cell.length_b   1.000
_cell.length_c   1.000
_cell.angle_alpha   90.00
_cell.angle_beta   90.00
_cell.angle_gamma   90.00
#
_symmetry.space_group_name_H-M   'P 1'
#
loop_
_entity.id
_entity.type
_entity.pdbx_description
1 polymer ?
#
loop_
_entity_poly.entity_id
_entity_poly.type
_entity_poly.pdbx_seq_one_letter_code
_entity_poly.pdbx_strand_id
1 'polypeptide(L)'
;MVDEIAVLKEIDSLSFDYKLDNINGSCDYCSLCYDKGKNLNNKFSFQLLCHQFVKNIEYIPLSIDLNGNNLKEKRYDDFIYWVHNKINKMNDNIDKTEFDKIIKELKNIWEEVNGKFSSDRVKKGYLYDTSKIKTPLNFDALKSKKFMSDYCQNFNTLFTKLTHNRPHCKVYYDYFMKTKEAYDYVFDKCYKSGANTGDCPYLCRNGNNNPERILNNLNCEKIREEEIKQKHIPEEECNRKTDKLKSELSQALLHSSNPAFNYSDPRTVFLILFTLWGIFLTFYFLYKVTPFGSLVRNNLLKKKVVRDNFDEAVDDESMYDYSGSVNTNMQNVGYNISYNNDWSPSQ
;
A
#
# COMPACT_ATOMS: atom_id res chain seq x y z
N MET A 1 11.02 16.00 -15.67
CA MET A 1 11.72 15.39 -14.51
C MET A 1 11.16 13.99 -14.39
N VAL A 2 11.97 12.96 -14.61
CA VAL A 2 11.50 11.57 -14.51
C VAL A 2 11.28 11.28 -13.02
N ASP A 3 10.15 10.69 -12.67
CA ASP A 3 9.88 10.26 -11.30
C ASP A 3 10.89 9.16 -10.91
N GLU A 4 11.87 9.50 -10.09
CA GLU A 4 12.88 8.56 -9.58
C GLU A 4 12.22 7.35 -8.90
N ILE A 5 11.06 7.55 -8.27
CA ILE A 5 10.29 6.48 -7.64
C ILE A 5 9.79 5.50 -8.70
N ALA A 6 9.34 5.98 -9.86
CA ALA A 6 8.90 5.13 -10.95
C ALA A 6 10.05 4.29 -11.53
N VAL A 7 11.25 4.87 -11.64
CA VAL A 7 12.45 4.14 -12.11
C VAL A 7 12.89 3.08 -11.11
N LEU A 8 12.89 3.41 -9.81
CA LEU A 8 13.30 2.49 -8.75
C LEU A 8 12.31 1.35 -8.53
N LYS A 9 11.05 1.46 -8.99
CA LYS A 9 10.10 0.33 -9.01
C LYS A 9 10.54 -0.83 -9.92
N GLU A 10 11.52 -0.62 -10.81
CA GLU A 10 12.14 -1.73 -11.56
C GLU A 10 13.08 -2.59 -10.71
N ILE A 11 13.43 -2.13 -9.50
CA ILE A 11 14.20 -2.91 -8.52
C ILE A 11 13.23 -3.80 -7.75
N ASP A 12 13.40 -5.12 -7.87
CA ASP A 12 12.42 -6.12 -7.38
C ASP A 12 12.19 -6.05 -5.86
N SER A 13 13.23 -5.79 -5.05
CA SER A 13 13.03 -5.64 -3.61
C SER A 13 12.17 -4.41 -3.27
N LEU A 14 12.41 -3.27 -3.93
CA LEU A 14 11.66 -2.03 -3.73
C LEU A 14 10.22 -2.14 -4.24
N SER A 15 10.03 -2.82 -5.38
CA SER A 15 8.71 -3.12 -5.92
C SER A 15 7.87 -3.93 -4.94
N PHE A 16 8.47 -4.93 -4.31
CA PHE A 16 7.79 -5.75 -3.32
C PHE A 16 7.48 -4.98 -2.02
N ASP A 17 8.44 -4.20 -1.49
CA ASP A 17 8.20 -3.34 -0.34
C ASP A 17 7.05 -2.35 -0.61
N TYR A 18 7.03 -1.76 -1.80
CA TYR A 18 5.93 -0.89 -2.23
C TYR A 18 4.59 -1.63 -2.28
N LYS A 19 4.58 -2.89 -2.73
CA LYS A 19 3.36 -3.72 -2.75
C LYS A 19 2.86 -4.04 -1.35
N LEU A 20 3.75 -4.30 -0.38
CA LEU A 20 3.34 -4.55 1.01
C LEU A 20 2.59 -3.34 1.62
N ASP A 21 2.99 -2.13 1.25
CA ASP A 21 2.33 -0.90 1.71
C ASP A 21 1.05 -0.54 0.93
N ASN A 22 0.98 -0.92 -0.35
CA ASN A 22 -0.03 -0.45 -1.29
C ASN A 22 -0.83 -1.59 -1.93
N ILE A 23 -1.08 -2.66 -1.15
CA ILE A 23 -1.79 -3.81 -1.66
C ILE A 23 -3.25 -3.49 -1.94
N ASN A 24 -3.63 -3.64 -3.21
CA ASN A 24 -4.97 -3.37 -3.72
C ASN A 24 -5.67 -4.68 -4.07
N GLY A 25 -7.01 -4.66 -4.13
CA GLY A 25 -7.84 -5.81 -4.45
C GLY A 25 -8.74 -6.26 -3.31
N SER A 26 -9.46 -7.36 -3.56
CA SER A 26 -10.29 -8.03 -2.56
C SER A 26 -9.42 -8.58 -1.42
N CYS A 27 -10.06 -8.89 -0.30
CA CYS A 27 -9.43 -9.55 0.82
C CYS A 27 -10.39 -10.60 1.32
N ASP A 28 -10.08 -11.86 1.04
CA ASP A 28 -11.05 -12.93 1.21
C ASP A 28 -11.14 -13.34 2.69
N TYR A 29 -10.07 -13.11 3.45
CA TYR A 29 -9.99 -13.47 4.85
C TYR A 29 -9.92 -12.28 5.82
N CYS A 30 -10.11 -11.05 5.34
CA CYS A 30 -10.05 -9.85 6.21
C CYS A 30 -11.11 -9.85 7.32
N SER A 31 -12.21 -10.59 7.15
CA SER A 31 -13.22 -10.76 8.20
C SER A 31 -12.66 -11.37 9.49
N LEU A 32 -11.55 -12.12 9.41
CA LEU A 32 -10.83 -12.64 10.58
C LEU A 32 -10.31 -11.52 11.50
N CYS A 33 -10.13 -10.31 10.99
CA CYS A 33 -9.64 -9.17 11.78
C CYS A 33 -10.71 -8.54 12.69
N TYR A 34 -12.01 -8.75 12.43
CA TYR A 34 -13.08 -8.00 13.11
C TYR A 34 -13.19 -8.33 14.60
N ASP A 35 -12.98 -9.60 14.95
CA ASP A 35 -13.12 -10.08 16.32
C ASP A 35 -11.80 -10.19 17.09
N LYS A 36 -10.67 -9.87 16.46
CA LYS A 36 -9.32 -9.98 17.03
C LYS A 36 -8.88 -8.66 17.68
N GLY A 37 -7.88 -8.75 18.55
CA GLY A 37 -7.29 -7.57 19.18
C GLY A 37 -8.18 -6.84 20.20
N LYS A 38 -9.21 -7.50 20.75
CA LYS A 38 -10.12 -6.91 21.76
C LYS A 38 -9.40 -6.45 23.04
N ASN A 39 -8.29 -7.11 23.38
CA ASN A 39 -7.49 -6.85 24.60
C ASN A 39 -6.22 -6.03 24.33
N LEU A 40 -6.12 -5.40 23.15
CA LEU A 40 -5.00 -4.55 22.77
C LEU A 40 -5.32 -3.09 23.11
N ASN A 41 -4.28 -2.34 23.47
CA ASN A 41 -4.37 -0.94 23.88
C ASN A 41 -4.93 -0.06 22.75
N ASN A 42 -4.56 -0.33 21.50
CA ASN A 42 -5.04 0.41 20.34
C ASN A 42 -5.70 -0.53 19.30
N LYS A 43 -6.95 -0.91 19.60
CA LYS A 43 -7.76 -1.77 18.73
C LYS A 43 -7.91 -1.21 17.31
N PHE A 44 -8.07 0.11 17.16
CA PHE A 44 -8.26 0.72 15.85
C PHE A 44 -7.01 0.57 14.96
N SER A 45 -5.84 0.94 15.47
CA SER A 45 -4.57 0.76 14.74
C SER A 45 -4.30 -0.72 14.45
N PHE A 46 -4.57 -1.60 15.41
CA PHE A 46 -4.47 -3.05 15.18
C PHE A 46 -5.37 -3.52 14.05
N GLN A 47 -6.63 -3.08 14.00
CA GLN A 47 -7.55 -3.45 12.93
C GLN A 47 -7.02 -2.99 11.57
N LEU A 48 -6.52 -1.76 11.44
CA LEU A 48 -5.92 -1.28 10.20
C LEU A 48 -4.72 -2.12 9.76
N LEU A 49 -3.79 -2.43 10.67
CA LEU A 49 -2.67 -3.32 10.36
C LEU A 49 -3.15 -4.71 9.99
N CYS A 50 -4.10 -5.29 10.72
CA CYS A 50 -4.60 -6.63 10.48
C CYS A 50 -5.14 -6.77 9.06
N HIS A 51 -5.90 -5.80 8.56
CA HIS A 51 -6.40 -5.84 7.18
C HIS A 51 -5.27 -5.83 6.15
N GLN A 52 -4.25 -4.98 6.33
CA GLN A 52 -3.09 -4.95 5.44
C GLN A 52 -2.28 -6.25 5.54
N PHE A 53 -2.11 -6.76 6.75
CA PHE A 53 -1.44 -8.02 7.05
C PHE A 53 -2.11 -9.19 6.33
N VAL A 54 -3.44 -9.33 6.44
CA VAL A 54 -4.19 -10.41 5.80
C VAL A 54 -4.09 -10.34 4.27
N LYS A 55 -4.21 -9.15 3.68
CA LYS A 55 -4.00 -8.98 2.24
C LYS A 55 -2.58 -9.40 1.83
N ASN A 56 -1.57 -9.03 2.61
CA ASN A 56 -0.18 -9.37 2.30
C ASN A 56 0.08 -10.88 2.39
N ILE A 57 -0.46 -11.59 3.39
CA ILE A 57 -0.33 -13.06 3.45
C ILE A 57 -1.12 -13.79 2.37
N GLU A 58 -2.19 -13.20 1.82
CA GLU A 58 -2.87 -13.69 0.61
C GLU A 58 -2.02 -13.49 -0.65
N TYR A 59 -1.31 -12.37 -0.75
CA TYR A 59 -0.51 -12.02 -1.92
C TYR A 59 0.84 -12.71 -1.99
N ILE A 60 1.56 -12.84 -0.88
CA ILE A 60 2.95 -13.34 -0.89
C ILE A 60 3.08 -14.71 -1.56
N PRO A 61 2.25 -15.72 -1.24
CA PRO A 61 2.31 -17.03 -1.90
C PRO A 61 2.10 -16.96 -3.41
N LEU A 62 1.20 -16.10 -3.88
CA LEU A 62 0.96 -15.86 -5.31
C LEU A 62 2.17 -15.21 -5.98
N SER A 63 2.81 -14.26 -5.29
CA SER A 63 4.04 -13.63 -5.78
C SER A 63 5.18 -14.65 -5.90
N ILE A 64 5.26 -15.62 -4.98
CA ILE A 64 6.29 -16.68 -5.01
C ILE A 64 6.04 -17.63 -6.19
N ASP A 65 4.78 -18.00 -6.45
CA ASP A 65 4.44 -18.85 -7.60
C ASP A 65 4.84 -18.19 -8.93
N LEU A 66 4.62 -16.88 -9.06
CA LEU A 66 4.95 -16.11 -10.27
C LEU A 66 6.45 -15.86 -10.45
N ASN A 67 7.19 -15.59 -9.36
CA ASN A 67 8.58 -15.13 -9.44
C ASN A 67 9.62 -16.21 -9.10
N GLY A 68 9.19 -17.37 -8.59
CA GLY A 68 10.05 -18.50 -8.28
C GLY A 68 10.23 -18.78 -6.79
N ASN A 69 10.36 -20.06 -6.46
CA ASN A 69 10.45 -20.56 -5.09
C ASN A 69 11.75 -20.13 -4.36
N ASN A 70 12.80 -19.75 -5.10
CA ASN A 70 14.06 -19.23 -4.55
C ASN A 70 13.88 -17.92 -3.79
N LEU A 71 12.79 -17.18 -4.03
CA LEU A 71 12.48 -15.94 -3.30
C LEU A 71 11.65 -16.19 -2.04
N LYS A 72 11.14 -17.41 -1.81
CA LYS A 72 10.21 -17.70 -0.72
C LYS A 72 10.72 -17.23 0.65
N GLU A 73 11.94 -17.62 1.03
CA GLU A 73 12.52 -17.25 2.32
C GLU A 73 12.60 -15.74 2.47
N LYS A 74 13.14 -15.06 1.44
CA LYS A 74 13.29 -13.60 1.45
C LYS A 74 11.95 -12.87 1.57
N ARG A 75 10.93 -13.25 0.77
CA ARG A 75 9.63 -12.55 0.78
C ARG A 75 9.00 -12.60 2.17
N TYR A 76 9.15 -13.71 2.89
CA TYR A 76 8.63 -13.83 4.25
C TYR A 76 9.51 -13.12 5.29
N ASP A 77 10.84 -13.13 5.15
CA ASP A 77 11.72 -12.32 6.01
C ASP A 77 11.41 -10.82 5.90
N ASP A 78 11.27 -10.32 4.65
CA ASP A 78 10.90 -8.93 4.37
C ASP A 78 9.54 -8.58 4.95
N PHE A 79 8.56 -9.48 4.81
CA PHE A 79 7.23 -9.29 5.36
C PHE A 79 7.23 -9.25 6.89
N ILE A 80 7.99 -10.14 7.55
CA ILE A 80 8.12 -10.13 9.02
C ILE A 80 8.78 -8.83 9.49
N TYR A 81 9.83 -8.37 8.80
CA TYR A 81 10.42 -7.05 9.06
C TYR A 81 9.39 -5.92 8.88
N TRP A 82 8.61 -5.95 7.80
CA TRP A 82 7.58 -4.96 7.51
C TRP A 82 6.51 -4.92 8.62
N VAL A 83 6.04 -6.09 9.09
CA VAL A 83 5.09 -6.18 10.20
C VAL A 83 5.66 -5.54 11.46
N HIS A 84 6.91 -5.88 11.81
CA HIS A 84 7.58 -5.29 12.97
C HIS A 84 7.66 -3.76 12.86
N ASN A 85 8.04 -3.24 11.69
CA ASN A 85 8.12 -1.81 11.43
C ASN A 85 6.75 -1.13 11.52
N LYS A 86 5.69 -1.77 11.02
CA LYS A 86 4.32 -1.25 11.12
C LYS A 86 3.83 -1.18 12.56
N ILE A 87 4.11 -2.19 13.37
CA ILE A 87 3.74 -2.20 14.78
C ILE A 87 4.45 -1.07 15.53
N ASN A 88 5.75 -0.88 15.31
CA ASN A 88 6.49 0.25 15.89
C ASN A 88 5.93 1.63 15.50
N LYS A 89 5.31 1.74 14.31
CA LYS A 89 4.69 2.97 13.82
C LYS A 89 3.24 3.16 14.29
N MET A 90 2.65 2.21 15.02
CA MET A 90 1.28 2.35 15.52
C MET A 90 1.16 3.39 16.62
N ASN A 91 2.20 3.55 17.43
CA ASN A 91 2.25 4.47 18.56
C ASN A 91 3.71 4.79 18.89
N ASP A 92 4.01 6.03 19.28
CA ASP A 92 5.37 6.53 19.50
C ASP A 92 6.13 5.75 20.58
N ASN A 93 5.43 5.09 21.50
CA ASN A 93 6.01 4.28 22.57
C ASN A 93 5.18 3.03 22.85
N ILE A 94 5.15 2.09 21.90
CA ILE A 94 4.57 0.76 22.18
C ILE A 94 5.48 -0.01 23.14
N ASP A 95 4.94 -0.45 24.28
CA ASP A 95 5.70 -1.25 25.22
C ASP A 95 5.88 -2.69 24.70
N LYS A 96 6.91 -3.38 25.20
CA LYS A 96 7.27 -4.73 24.75
C LYS A 96 6.14 -5.75 24.95
N THR A 97 5.36 -5.63 26.02
CA THR A 97 4.27 -6.55 26.33
C THR A 97 3.14 -6.39 25.31
N GLU A 98 2.80 -5.15 24.98
CA GLU A 98 1.81 -4.85 23.94
C GLU A 98 2.29 -5.29 22.56
N PHE A 99 3.56 -5.04 22.22
CA PHE A 99 4.17 -5.52 20.98
C PHE A 99 4.05 -7.04 20.83
N ASP A 100 4.41 -7.79 21.87
CA ASP A 100 4.35 -9.26 21.87
C ASP A 100 2.91 -9.78 21.75
N LYS A 101 1.92 -9.10 22.37
CA LYS A 101 0.50 -9.42 22.19
C LYS A 101 0.06 -9.23 20.74
N ILE A 102 0.44 -8.13 20.09
CA ILE A 102 0.09 -7.87 18.69
C ILE A 102 0.67 -8.94 17.78
N ILE A 103 1.96 -9.27 17.94
CA ILE A 103 2.61 -10.33 17.16
C ILE A 103 1.89 -11.67 17.35
N LYS A 104 1.51 -12.01 18.58
CA LYS A 104 0.76 -13.24 18.87
C LYS A 104 -0.59 -13.28 18.16
N GLU A 105 -1.36 -12.21 18.20
CA GLU A 105 -2.65 -12.11 17.50
C GLU A 105 -2.48 -12.25 15.98
N LEU A 106 -1.53 -11.53 15.39
CA LEU A 106 -1.23 -11.63 13.95
C LEU A 106 -0.77 -13.03 13.55
N LYS A 107 0.06 -13.69 14.37
CA LYS A 107 0.50 -15.07 14.14
C LYS A 107 -0.69 -16.05 14.12
N ASN A 108 -1.62 -15.93 15.07
CA ASN A 108 -2.82 -16.76 15.10
C ASN A 108 -3.68 -16.55 13.85
N ILE A 109 -3.86 -15.30 13.42
CA ILE A 109 -4.59 -14.98 12.17
C ILE A 109 -3.89 -15.62 10.96
N TRP A 110 -2.55 -15.54 10.89
CA TRP A 110 -1.79 -16.15 9.81
C TRP A 110 -1.98 -17.66 9.75
N GLU A 111 -1.98 -18.34 10.89
CA GLU A 111 -2.26 -19.78 10.99
C GLU A 111 -3.65 -20.14 10.48
N GLU A 112 -4.67 -19.36 10.89
CA GLU A 112 -6.05 -19.54 10.42
C GLU A 112 -6.17 -19.33 8.90
N VAL A 113 -5.51 -18.33 8.33
CA VAL A 113 -5.51 -18.08 6.88
C VAL A 113 -4.79 -19.20 6.14
N ASN A 114 -3.62 -19.63 6.62
CA ASN A 114 -2.89 -20.75 6.04
C ASN A 114 -3.72 -22.04 6.00
N GLY A 115 -4.55 -22.28 7.01
CA GLY A 115 -5.46 -23.43 7.08
C GLY A 115 -6.66 -23.36 6.12
N LYS A 116 -6.98 -22.16 5.60
CA LYS A 116 -8.13 -21.92 4.70
C LYS A 116 -7.76 -21.89 3.22
N PHE A 117 -6.49 -21.85 2.84
CA PHE A 117 -6.10 -21.90 1.43
C PHE A 117 -6.47 -23.26 0.81
N SER A 118 -7.25 -23.22 -0.27
CA SER A 118 -7.42 -24.38 -1.15
C SER A 118 -6.11 -24.68 -1.90
N SER A 119 -5.80 -25.97 -2.09
CA SER A 119 -4.66 -26.43 -2.88
C SER A 119 -4.68 -25.92 -4.32
N ASP A 120 -5.88 -25.65 -4.86
CA ASP A 120 -6.06 -25.21 -6.24
C ASP A 120 -5.74 -23.72 -6.40
N ARG A 121 -5.75 -22.96 -5.29
CA ARG A 121 -5.47 -21.53 -5.28
C ARG A 121 -4.02 -21.23 -4.96
N VAL A 122 -3.46 -21.92 -3.97
CA VAL A 122 -2.09 -21.71 -3.51
C VAL A 122 -1.43 -23.05 -3.22
N LYS A 123 -0.25 -23.31 -3.81
CA LYS A 123 0.52 -24.50 -3.47
C LYS A 123 0.97 -24.42 -2.02
N LYS A 124 0.73 -25.47 -1.23
CA LYS A 124 1.16 -25.55 0.19
C LYS A 124 2.66 -25.26 0.36
N GLY A 125 3.47 -25.65 -0.62
CA GLY A 125 4.90 -25.38 -0.65
C GLY A 125 5.28 -23.90 -0.67
N TYR A 126 4.36 -22.97 -0.98
CA TYR A 126 4.60 -21.53 -0.95
C TYR A 126 4.12 -20.86 0.33
N LEU A 127 3.34 -21.53 1.17
CA LEU A 127 2.90 -21.01 2.45
C LEU A 127 4.06 -20.93 3.44
N TYR A 128 3.99 -19.94 4.33
CA TYR A 128 4.95 -19.81 5.42
C TYR A 128 4.57 -20.69 6.60
N ASP A 129 5.58 -21.29 7.22
CA ASP A 129 5.42 -22.03 8.47
C ASP A 129 5.60 -21.06 9.64
N THR A 130 4.48 -20.62 10.22
CA THR A 130 4.43 -19.66 11.33
C THR A 130 5.09 -20.17 12.60
N SER A 131 5.30 -21.49 12.75
CA SER A 131 6.02 -22.06 13.88
C SER A 131 7.48 -21.60 13.92
N LYS A 132 8.04 -21.19 12.78
CA LYS A 132 9.41 -20.65 12.65
C LYS A 132 9.55 -19.22 13.21
N ILE A 133 8.45 -18.53 13.47
CA ILE A 133 8.48 -17.19 14.10
C ILE A 133 8.84 -17.37 15.57
N LYS A 134 10.08 -16.99 15.91
CA LYS A 134 10.59 -16.98 17.29
C LYS A 134 10.36 -15.60 17.91
N THR A 135 9.61 -15.55 19.00
CA THR A 135 9.38 -14.34 19.80
C THR A 135 10.26 -14.33 21.06
N PRO A 136 10.73 -13.16 21.54
CA PRO A 136 10.52 -11.84 20.96
C PRO A 136 11.30 -11.65 19.67
N LEU A 137 10.74 -10.89 18.73
CA LEU A 137 11.43 -10.56 17.48
C LEU A 137 12.59 -9.59 17.78
N ASN A 138 13.73 -9.82 17.14
CA ASN A 138 14.87 -8.92 17.22
C ASN A 138 14.87 -8.00 15.99
N PHE A 139 14.48 -6.74 16.20
CA PHE A 139 14.38 -5.75 15.12
C PHE A 139 15.69 -5.53 14.36
N ASP A 140 16.81 -5.42 15.07
CA ASP A 140 18.12 -5.14 14.46
C ASP A 140 18.58 -6.32 13.61
N ALA A 141 18.34 -7.55 14.08
CA ALA A 141 18.61 -8.75 13.30
C ALA A 141 17.73 -8.82 12.03
N LEU A 142 16.43 -8.51 12.13
CA LEU A 142 15.53 -8.46 10.98
C LEU A 142 15.95 -7.38 9.98
N LYS A 143 16.29 -6.18 10.47
CA LYS A 143 16.76 -5.04 9.68
C LYS A 143 18.05 -5.38 8.95
N SER A 144 19.03 -5.96 9.66
CA SER A 144 20.30 -6.39 9.07
C SER A 144 20.09 -7.49 8.02
N LYS A 145 19.27 -8.51 8.32
CA LYS A 145 18.95 -9.59 7.36
C LYS A 145 18.31 -9.04 6.09
N LYS A 146 17.34 -8.13 6.21
CA LYS A 146 16.70 -7.45 5.07
C LYS A 146 17.71 -6.62 4.27
N PHE A 147 18.53 -5.82 4.95
CA PHE A 147 19.51 -4.96 4.27
C PHE A 147 20.48 -5.76 3.40
N MET A 148 21.01 -6.88 3.93
CA MET A 148 21.84 -7.82 3.19
C MET A 148 21.07 -8.48 2.04
N SER A 149 19.86 -8.99 2.29
CA SER A 149 19.10 -9.74 1.30
C SER A 149 18.61 -8.87 0.13
N ASP A 150 18.21 -7.62 0.40
CA ASP A 150 17.86 -6.62 -0.61
C ASP A 150 19.04 -6.35 -1.54
N TYR A 151 20.23 -6.11 -0.97
CA TYR A 151 21.44 -5.89 -1.75
C TYR A 151 21.74 -7.09 -2.67
N CYS A 152 21.70 -8.32 -2.14
CA CYS A 152 21.97 -9.53 -2.91
C CYS A 152 20.91 -9.80 -4.00
N GLN A 153 19.64 -9.54 -3.73
CA GLN A 153 18.57 -9.67 -4.73
C GLN A 153 18.75 -8.68 -5.88
N ASN A 154 19.08 -7.43 -5.54
CA ASN A 154 19.13 -6.34 -6.51
C ASN A 154 20.44 -6.30 -7.31
N PHE A 155 21.48 -6.99 -6.85
CA PHE A 155 22.83 -6.91 -7.40
C PHE A 155 22.88 -7.16 -8.91
N ASN A 156 22.24 -8.22 -9.41
CA ASN A 156 22.27 -8.55 -10.84
C ASN A 156 21.52 -7.51 -11.69
N THR A 157 20.41 -6.98 -11.18
CA THR A 157 19.67 -5.90 -11.84
C THR A 157 20.53 -4.64 -11.92
N LEU A 158 21.14 -4.23 -10.80
CA LEU A 158 22.03 -3.08 -10.75
C LEU A 158 23.25 -3.26 -11.65
N PHE A 159 23.87 -4.45 -11.62
CA PHE A 159 24.97 -4.79 -12.51
C PHE A 159 24.57 -4.56 -13.97
N THR A 160 23.41 -5.09 -14.40
CA THR A 160 22.93 -4.92 -15.77
C THR A 160 22.67 -3.45 -16.13
N LYS A 161 22.00 -2.71 -15.23
CA LYS A 161 21.65 -1.30 -15.45
C LYS A 161 22.88 -0.38 -15.52
N LEU A 162 23.91 -0.67 -14.72
CA LEU A 162 25.10 0.17 -14.55
C LEU A 162 26.25 -0.16 -15.52
N THR A 163 26.33 -1.39 -16.02
CA THR A 163 27.43 -1.82 -16.92
C THR A 163 27.08 -1.77 -18.41
N HIS A 164 25.79 -1.60 -18.75
CA HIS A 164 25.31 -1.59 -20.14
C HIS A 164 24.73 -0.23 -20.59
N ASN A 165 25.11 0.87 -19.94
CA ASN A 165 24.65 2.24 -20.24
C ASN A 165 23.13 2.36 -20.48
N ARG A 166 22.33 1.85 -19.53
CA ARG A 166 20.87 1.88 -19.64
C ARG A 166 20.31 3.27 -19.27
N PRO A 167 19.08 3.60 -19.74
CA PRO A 167 18.39 4.82 -19.31
C PRO A 167 18.36 4.94 -17.78
N HIS A 168 18.36 6.18 -17.29
CA HIS A 168 18.32 6.49 -15.86
C HIS A 168 19.49 5.93 -15.03
N CYS A 169 20.66 5.63 -15.65
CA CYS A 169 21.81 5.09 -14.91
C CYS A 169 22.11 5.85 -13.60
N LYS A 170 22.09 7.19 -13.61
CA LYS A 170 22.34 8.00 -12.41
C LYS A 170 21.46 7.58 -11.21
N VAL A 171 20.18 7.34 -11.44
CA VAL A 171 19.24 6.90 -10.39
C VAL A 171 19.66 5.55 -9.81
N TYR A 172 20.03 4.59 -10.65
CA TYR A 172 20.51 3.28 -10.21
C TYR A 172 21.88 3.36 -9.53
N TYR A 173 22.74 4.27 -9.96
CA TYR A 173 24.05 4.48 -9.37
C TYR A 173 23.93 5.07 -7.97
N ASP A 174 23.11 6.11 -7.81
CA ASP A 174 22.84 6.72 -6.51
C ASP A 174 22.23 5.71 -5.54
N TYR A 175 21.32 4.86 -6.01
CA TYR A 175 20.78 3.75 -5.21
C TYR A 175 21.87 2.72 -4.84
N PHE A 176 22.68 2.30 -5.81
CA PHE A 176 23.78 1.35 -5.57
C PHE A 176 24.78 1.90 -4.55
N MET A 177 25.18 3.16 -4.68
CA MET A 177 26.12 3.80 -3.76
C MET A 177 25.56 3.92 -2.33
N LYS A 178 24.25 4.10 -2.19
CA LYS A 178 23.57 4.08 -0.87
C LYS A 178 23.45 2.68 -0.26
N THR A 179 23.48 1.62 -1.07
CA THR A 179 23.21 0.25 -0.61
C THR A 179 24.45 -0.64 -0.60
N LYS A 180 25.56 -0.23 -1.23
CA LYS A 180 26.77 -1.05 -1.33
C LYS A 180 27.40 -1.41 0.01
N GLU A 181 27.20 -0.61 1.05
CA GLU A 181 27.68 -0.90 2.42
C GLU A 181 27.04 -2.18 3.00
N ALA A 182 25.88 -2.60 2.48
CA ALA A 182 25.29 -3.90 2.82
C ALA A 182 26.25 -5.06 2.54
N TYR A 183 27.17 -4.89 1.58
CA TYR A 183 28.17 -5.90 1.27
C TYR A 183 29.11 -6.19 2.44
N ASP A 184 29.42 -5.21 3.29
CA ASP A 184 30.32 -5.44 4.44
C ASP A 184 29.69 -6.44 5.41
N TYR A 185 28.39 -6.28 5.68
CA TYR A 185 27.60 -7.23 6.47
C TYR A 185 27.51 -8.60 5.80
N VAL A 186 27.27 -8.63 4.48
CA VAL A 186 27.25 -9.88 3.71
C VAL A 186 28.60 -10.58 3.80
N PHE A 187 29.70 -9.87 3.62
CA PHE A 187 31.04 -10.42 3.69
C PHE A 187 31.32 -11.02 5.07
N ASP A 188 31.04 -10.27 6.13
CA ASP A 188 31.26 -10.72 7.50
C ASP A 188 30.40 -11.94 7.88
N LYS A 189 29.13 -11.98 7.44
CA LYS A 189 28.17 -13.04 7.82
C LYS A 189 28.16 -14.24 6.89
N CYS A 190 28.55 -14.09 5.63
CA CYS A 190 28.47 -15.14 4.62
C CYS A 190 29.82 -15.68 4.16
N TYR A 191 30.86 -14.85 4.08
CA TYR A 191 32.10 -15.20 3.35
C TYR A 191 33.36 -15.21 4.23
N LYS A 192 33.35 -14.50 5.36
CA LYS A 192 34.47 -14.48 6.30
C LYS A 192 34.77 -15.88 6.81
N SER A 193 36.05 -16.24 6.87
CA SER A 193 36.49 -17.53 7.41
C SER A 193 35.97 -17.72 8.84
N GLY A 194 35.37 -18.87 9.12
CA GLY A 194 34.76 -19.17 10.41
C GLY A 194 33.39 -18.51 10.67
N ALA A 195 32.78 -17.86 9.68
CA ALA A 195 31.45 -17.27 9.83
C ALA A 195 30.37 -18.33 10.11
N ASN A 196 29.44 -18.01 11.02
CA ASN A 196 28.21 -18.78 11.18
C ASN A 196 27.25 -18.44 10.03
N THR A 197 27.27 -19.28 8.99
CA THR A 197 26.45 -19.09 7.78
C THR A 197 24.94 -19.24 8.01
N GLY A 198 24.51 -19.59 9.22
CA GLY A 198 23.09 -19.63 9.60
C GLY A 198 22.39 -18.27 9.50
N ASP A 199 23.13 -17.18 9.70
CA ASP A 199 22.60 -15.81 9.57
C ASP A 199 22.71 -15.27 8.13
N CYS A 200 23.38 -15.99 7.23
CA CYS A 200 23.57 -15.55 5.85
C CYS A 200 22.27 -15.70 5.05
N PRO A 201 21.72 -14.60 4.48
CA PRO A 201 20.54 -14.68 3.64
C PRO A 201 20.78 -15.62 2.45
N TYR A 202 19.77 -16.43 2.11
CA TYR A 202 19.88 -17.44 1.06
C TYR A 202 20.42 -16.87 -0.27
N LEU A 203 19.91 -15.72 -0.71
CA LEU A 203 20.34 -15.06 -1.96
C LEU A 203 21.79 -14.56 -1.94
N CYS A 204 22.38 -14.41 -0.76
CA CYS A 204 23.76 -13.96 -0.61
C CYS A 204 24.76 -15.12 -0.65
N ARG A 205 24.34 -16.39 -0.61
CA ARG A 205 25.28 -17.51 -0.46
C ARG A 205 26.19 -17.73 -1.68
N ASN A 206 25.80 -17.24 -2.85
CA ASN A 206 26.51 -17.50 -4.11
C ASN A 206 27.83 -16.70 -4.28
N GLY A 207 28.18 -15.79 -3.38
CA GLY A 207 29.47 -15.07 -3.44
C GLY A 207 29.57 -13.95 -4.48
N ASN A 208 28.63 -13.85 -5.41
CA ASN A 208 28.80 -13.05 -6.63
C ASN A 208 28.43 -11.57 -6.49
N ASN A 209 28.31 -11.06 -5.27
CA ASN A 209 27.72 -9.73 -5.01
C ASN A 209 28.78 -8.69 -4.59
N ASN A 210 30.05 -8.90 -4.96
CA ASN A 210 31.11 -7.93 -4.66
C ASN A 210 30.88 -6.62 -5.43
N PRO A 211 30.78 -5.46 -4.74
CA PRO A 211 30.52 -4.17 -5.38
C PRO A 211 31.56 -3.78 -6.43
N GLU A 212 32.81 -4.25 -6.30
CA GLU A 212 33.87 -4.03 -7.27
C GLU A 212 33.53 -4.54 -8.68
N ARG A 213 32.65 -5.54 -8.80
CA ARG A 213 32.18 -6.02 -10.11
C ARG A 213 31.39 -4.95 -10.86
N ILE A 214 30.63 -4.12 -10.14
CA ILE A 214 29.88 -3.01 -10.73
C ILE A 214 30.80 -1.82 -10.95
N LEU A 215 31.61 -1.45 -9.95
CA LEU A 215 32.49 -0.28 -10.01
C LEU A 215 33.51 -0.37 -11.14
N ASN A 216 34.17 -1.52 -11.31
CA ASN A 216 35.19 -1.71 -12.35
C ASN A 216 34.61 -1.80 -13.77
N ASN A 217 33.31 -2.06 -13.91
CA ASN A 217 32.63 -2.19 -15.20
C ASN A 217 31.60 -1.07 -15.44
N LEU A 218 31.68 0.02 -14.67
CA LEU A 218 30.70 1.10 -14.72
C LEU A 218 30.71 1.74 -16.11
N ASN A 219 29.55 1.74 -16.76
CA ASN A 219 29.37 2.25 -18.11
C ASN A 219 28.18 3.21 -18.14
N CYS A 220 28.38 4.40 -17.57
CA CYS A 220 27.35 5.43 -17.49
C CYS A 220 27.88 6.77 -17.96
N GLU A 221 27.43 7.19 -19.14
CA GLU A 221 27.92 8.41 -19.80
C GLU A 221 27.73 9.66 -18.94
N LYS A 222 26.55 9.85 -18.35
CA LYS A 222 26.23 11.02 -17.51
C LYS A 222 27.12 11.13 -16.25
N ILE A 223 27.54 10.00 -15.68
CA ILE A 223 28.40 9.99 -14.49
C ILE A 223 29.83 10.34 -14.89
N ARG A 224 30.32 9.79 -16.01
CA ARG A 224 31.64 10.14 -16.56
C ARG A 224 31.74 11.65 -16.83
N GLU A 225 30.70 12.27 -17.37
CA GLU A 225 30.67 13.73 -17.57
C GLU A 225 30.69 14.53 -16.26
N GLU A 226 29.99 14.08 -15.21
CA GLU A 226 29.98 14.73 -13.89
C GLU A 226 31.31 14.55 -13.14
N GLU A 227 31.95 13.38 -13.20
CA GLU A 227 33.27 13.13 -12.62
C GLU A 227 34.37 13.92 -13.35
N ILE A 228 34.29 14.02 -14.69
CA ILE A 228 35.20 14.86 -15.48
C ILE A 228 34.99 16.33 -15.13
N LYS A 229 33.75 16.79 -14.99
CA LYS A 229 33.46 18.16 -14.55
C LYS A 229 33.93 18.42 -13.11
N GLN A 230 33.72 17.49 -12.17
CA GLN A 230 34.19 17.64 -10.78
C GLN A 230 35.71 17.71 -10.67
N LYS A 231 36.46 16.98 -11.50
CA LYS A 231 37.92 17.08 -11.59
C LYS A 231 38.42 18.40 -12.17
N HIS A 232 37.54 19.23 -12.75
CA HIS A 232 37.88 20.48 -13.43
C HIS A 232 37.24 21.74 -12.83
N ILE A 233 36.54 21.65 -11.68
CA ILE A 233 36.02 22.84 -11.00
C ILE A 233 37.12 23.36 -10.05
N PRO A 234 37.64 24.59 -10.27
CA PRO A 234 38.55 25.22 -9.32
C PRO A 234 37.87 25.33 -7.94
N GLU A 235 38.62 25.10 -6.88
CA GLU A 235 38.13 25.12 -5.49
C GLU A 235 37.30 26.38 -5.16
N GLU A 236 37.69 27.53 -5.73
CA GLU A 236 36.98 28.80 -5.62
C GLU A 236 35.55 28.77 -6.19
N GLU A 237 35.33 28.10 -7.32
CA GLU A 237 33.99 28.01 -7.92
C GLU A 237 33.09 27.03 -7.13
N CYS A 238 33.68 25.99 -6.54
CA CYS A 238 32.98 25.08 -5.63
C CYS A 238 32.53 25.80 -4.36
N ASN A 239 33.43 26.56 -3.74
CA ASN A 239 33.14 27.34 -2.53
C ASN A 239 32.05 28.39 -2.81
N ARG A 240 32.15 29.12 -3.92
CA ARG A 240 31.14 30.11 -4.34
C ARG A 240 29.75 29.48 -4.56
N LYS A 241 29.68 28.29 -5.19
CA LYS A 241 28.41 27.56 -5.39
C LYS A 241 27.84 27.05 -4.07
N THR A 242 28.70 26.57 -3.16
CA THR A 242 28.31 26.10 -1.84
C THR A 242 27.75 27.22 -0.98
N ASP A 243 28.39 28.39 -0.99
CA ASP A 243 27.92 29.56 -0.25
C ASP A 243 26.60 30.09 -0.78
N LYS A 244 26.42 30.08 -2.10
CA LYS A 244 25.14 30.41 -2.74
C LYS A 244 24.04 29.43 -2.31
N LEU A 245 24.30 28.12 -2.32
CA LEU A 245 23.33 27.11 -1.87
C LEU A 245 22.98 27.26 -0.40
N LYS A 246 23.96 27.56 0.47
CA LYS A 246 23.72 27.83 1.90
C LYS A 246 22.85 29.07 2.10
N SER A 247 23.09 30.13 1.32
CA SER A 247 22.30 31.35 1.36
C SER A 247 20.86 31.10 0.90
N GLU A 248 20.67 30.38 -0.22
CA GLU A 248 19.33 30.01 -0.72
C GLU A 248 18.59 29.08 0.25
N LEU A 249 19.29 28.12 0.87
CA LEU A 249 18.71 27.25 1.89
C LEU A 249 18.32 28.02 3.15
N SER A 250 19.16 28.95 3.59
CA SER A 250 18.85 29.81 4.75
C SER A 250 17.66 30.72 4.47
N GLN A 251 17.55 31.25 3.25
CA GLN A 251 16.42 32.05 2.80
C GLN A 251 15.13 31.21 2.68
N ALA A 252 15.23 29.97 2.20
CA ALA A 252 14.11 29.02 2.16
C ALA A 252 13.64 28.61 3.56
N LEU A 253 14.57 28.42 4.50
CA LEU A 253 14.25 28.16 5.91
C LEU A 253 13.60 29.36 6.58
N LEU A 254 14.02 30.59 6.26
CA LEU A 254 13.37 31.83 6.72
C LEU A 254 11.97 32.04 6.11
N HIS A 255 11.75 31.58 4.87
CA HIS A 255 10.42 31.58 4.25
C HIS A 255 9.51 30.47 4.84
N SER A 256 10.08 29.33 5.20
CA SER A 256 9.42 28.21 5.87
C SER A 256 9.02 28.56 7.32
N SER A 257 9.77 29.45 7.98
CA SER A 257 9.48 29.90 9.34
C SER A 257 8.44 31.03 9.43
N ASN A 258 7.78 31.40 8.33
CA ASN A 258 6.53 32.17 8.35
C ASN A 258 5.33 31.21 8.46
N PRO A 259 4.70 31.05 9.64
CA PRO A 259 3.60 30.12 9.80
C PRO A 259 2.31 30.81 9.35
N ALA A 260 2.10 30.91 8.04
CA ALA A 260 0.82 31.38 7.51
C ALA A 260 -0.34 30.42 7.83
N PHE A 261 -0.05 29.20 8.31
CA PHE A 261 -1.06 28.23 8.77
C PHE A 261 -0.53 27.38 9.93
N ASN A 262 -0.69 27.89 11.16
CA ASN A 262 -0.56 27.07 12.36
C ASN A 262 -1.92 26.39 12.65
N TYR A 263 -1.93 25.06 12.78
CA TYR A 263 -3.11 24.28 13.18
C TYR A 263 -3.62 24.60 14.60
N SER A 264 -2.85 25.39 15.37
CA SER A 264 -3.22 25.93 16.67
C SER A 264 -3.84 27.33 16.62
N ASP A 265 -4.01 27.93 15.43
CA ASP A 265 -4.72 29.21 15.30
C ASP A 265 -6.24 28.98 15.43
N PRO A 266 -6.91 29.60 16.42
CA PRO A 266 -8.36 29.47 16.59
C PRO A 266 -9.14 29.88 15.34
N ARG A 267 -8.60 30.76 14.48
CA ARG A 267 -9.23 31.16 13.21
C ARG A 267 -9.34 30.00 12.21
N THR A 268 -8.35 29.11 12.18
CA THR A 268 -8.35 27.91 11.33
C THR A 268 -9.44 26.93 11.79
N VAL A 269 -9.64 26.80 13.09
CA VAL A 269 -10.72 25.97 13.67
C VAL A 269 -12.09 26.50 13.25
N PHE A 270 -12.30 27.83 13.29
CA PHE A 270 -13.55 28.43 12.80
C PHE A 270 -13.77 28.19 11.31
N LEU A 271 -12.74 28.29 10.46
CA LEU A 271 -12.86 28.04 9.02
C LEU A 271 -13.23 26.57 8.72
N ILE A 272 -12.68 25.62 9.45
CA ILE A 272 -13.03 24.19 9.32
C ILE A 272 -14.48 23.97 9.76
N LEU A 273 -14.91 24.58 10.86
CA LEU A 273 -16.29 24.46 11.34
C LEU A 273 -17.30 25.08 10.36
N PHE A 274 -17.01 26.25 9.80
CA PHE A 274 -17.88 26.92 8.83
C PHE A 274 -17.96 26.17 7.50
N THR A 275 -16.87 25.56 7.04
CA THR A 275 -16.88 24.75 5.81
C THR A 275 -17.69 23.46 6.01
N LEU A 276 -17.53 22.77 7.15
CA LEU A 276 -18.36 21.60 7.50
C LEU A 276 -19.85 21.96 7.64
N TRP A 277 -20.15 23.11 8.24
CA TRP A 277 -21.53 23.63 8.34
C TRP A 277 -22.12 23.96 6.97
N GLY A 278 -21.36 24.61 6.10
CA GLY A 278 -21.79 24.92 4.74
C GLY A 278 -22.13 23.64 3.96
N ILE A 279 -21.27 22.63 4.05
CA ILE A 279 -21.48 21.32 3.42
C ILE A 279 -22.75 20.65 3.97
N PHE A 280 -22.94 20.64 5.29
CA PHE A 280 -24.13 20.07 5.92
C PHE A 280 -25.42 20.77 5.48
N LEU A 281 -25.42 22.10 5.44
CA LEU A 281 -26.57 22.89 4.97
C LEU A 281 -26.87 22.63 3.49
N THR A 282 -25.85 22.52 2.63
CA THR A 282 -26.06 22.16 1.23
C THR A 282 -26.69 20.78 1.08
N PHE A 283 -26.23 19.77 1.85
CA PHE A 283 -26.86 18.44 1.82
C PHE A 283 -28.29 18.46 2.36
N TYR A 284 -28.57 19.23 3.41
CA TYR A 284 -29.92 19.39 3.95
C TYR A 284 -30.88 20.04 2.94
N PHE A 285 -30.43 21.11 2.27
CA PHE A 285 -31.20 21.76 1.21
C PHE A 285 -31.41 20.84 0.01
N LEU A 286 -30.37 20.14 -0.45
CA LEU A 286 -30.49 19.18 -1.54
C LEU A 286 -31.41 18.00 -1.17
N TYR A 287 -31.39 17.53 0.07
CA TYR A 287 -32.30 16.48 0.54
C TYR A 287 -33.77 16.93 0.56
N LYS A 288 -34.03 18.20 0.89
CA LYS A 288 -35.40 18.75 0.97
C LYS A 288 -35.94 19.19 -0.40
N VAL A 289 -35.08 19.68 -1.29
CA VAL A 289 -35.47 20.25 -2.60
C VAL A 289 -35.38 19.22 -3.73
N THR A 290 -34.47 18.24 -3.63
CA THR A 290 -34.30 17.18 -4.63
C THR A 290 -35.07 15.94 -4.18
N PRO A 291 -35.87 15.26 -5.02
CA PRO A 291 -36.64 14.07 -4.63
C PRO A 291 -35.75 12.82 -4.52
N PHE A 292 -34.57 12.94 -3.90
CA PHE A 292 -33.64 11.83 -3.70
C PHE A 292 -34.26 10.71 -2.85
N GLY A 293 -35.17 11.06 -1.93
CA GLY A 293 -35.90 10.07 -1.12
C GLY A 293 -36.72 9.06 -1.94
N SER A 294 -37.34 9.49 -3.05
CA SER A 294 -38.09 8.56 -3.92
C SER A 294 -37.16 7.71 -4.78
N LEU A 295 -36.04 8.28 -5.25
CA LEU A 295 -35.00 7.61 -6.05
C LEU A 295 -34.27 6.51 -5.28
N VAL A 296 -33.90 6.79 -4.02
CA VAL A 296 -33.26 5.79 -3.14
C VAL A 296 -34.25 4.68 -2.79
N ARG A 297 -35.51 5.01 -2.47
CA ARG A 297 -36.54 4.01 -2.20
C ARG A 297 -36.84 3.13 -3.43
N ASN A 298 -36.89 3.71 -4.63
CA ASN A 298 -37.10 2.95 -5.86
C ASN A 298 -35.93 2.03 -6.19
N ASN A 299 -34.69 2.47 -5.97
CA ASN A 299 -33.50 1.65 -6.21
C ASN A 299 -33.35 0.52 -5.18
N LEU A 300 -33.74 0.75 -3.91
CA LEU A 300 -33.76 -0.30 -2.89
C LEU A 300 -34.89 -1.30 -3.10
N LEU A 301 -36.08 -0.86 -3.53
CA LEU A 301 -37.19 -1.75 -3.90
C LEU A 301 -36.88 -2.57 -5.16
N LYS A 302 -36.27 -1.97 -6.19
CA LYS A 302 -35.81 -2.69 -7.39
C LYS A 302 -34.79 -3.78 -7.05
N LYS A 303 -33.88 -3.54 -6.09
CA LYS A 303 -32.92 -4.57 -5.63
C LYS A 303 -33.56 -5.71 -4.85
N LYS A 304 -34.70 -5.49 -4.18
CA LYS A 304 -35.42 -6.53 -3.45
C LYS A 304 -36.18 -7.45 -4.41
N VAL A 305 -36.85 -6.89 -5.42
CA VAL A 305 -37.57 -7.65 -6.45
C VAL A 305 -36.63 -8.50 -7.32
N VAL A 306 -35.41 -8.02 -7.62
CA VAL A 306 -34.43 -8.80 -8.40
C VAL A 306 -33.83 -9.98 -7.60
N ARG A 307 -33.91 -9.96 -6.26
CA ARG A 307 -33.32 -11.00 -5.41
C ARG A 307 -34.30 -12.14 -5.10
N ASP A 308 -35.61 -11.91 -5.18
CA ASP A 308 -36.64 -12.94 -4.92
C ASP A 308 -37.02 -13.76 -6.16
N ASN A 309 -36.49 -13.42 -7.36
CA ASN A 309 -36.82 -14.08 -8.63
C ASN A 309 -35.74 -15.05 -9.15
N PHE A 310 -34.87 -15.60 -8.28
CA PHE A 310 -33.79 -16.51 -8.70
C PHE A 310 -33.84 -17.92 -8.11
N ASP A 311 -34.98 -18.33 -7.54
CA ASP A 311 -35.22 -19.71 -7.10
C ASP A 311 -36.62 -20.19 -7.55
N GLU A 312 -36.77 -20.50 -8.84
CA GLU A 312 -37.68 -21.56 -9.27
C GLU A 312 -37.21 -22.11 -10.62
N ALA A 313 -37.04 -23.43 -10.68
CA ALA A 313 -36.57 -24.14 -11.86
C ALA A 313 -37.75 -24.85 -12.55
N VAL A 314 -37.59 -25.02 -13.87
CA VAL A 314 -38.16 -26.04 -14.77
C VAL A 314 -39.31 -25.60 -15.70
N ASP A 315 -38.94 -25.64 -16.99
CA ASP A 315 -39.66 -25.97 -18.24
C ASP A 315 -40.72 -25.07 -18.91
N ASP A 316 -40.27 -24.60 -20.09
CA ASP A 316 -40.90 -24.62 -21.42
C ASP A 316 -42.00 -23.62 -21.84
N GLU A 317 -41.94 -23.32 -23.14
CA GLU A 317 -42.91 -22.65 -24.02
C GLU A 317 -42.96 -21.11 -24.13
N SER A 318 -42.36 -20.65 -25.24
CA SER A 318 -42.87 -19.67 -26.22
C SER A 318 -43.34 -18.27 -25.81
N MET A 319 -42.68 -17.27 -26.44
CA MET A 319 -43.28 -16.19 -27.25
C MET A 319 -44.43 -15.39 -26.61
N TYR A 320 -44.17 -14.14 -26.21
CA TYR A 320 -44.68 -12.92 -26.86
C TYR A 320 -44.27 -11.66 -26.09
N ASP A 321 -43.75 -10.71 -26.86
CA ASP A 321 -43.35 -9.36 -26.51
C ASP A 321 -44.60 -8.47 -26.29
N TYR A 322 -44.64 -7.71 -25.20
CA TYR A 322 -45.43 -6.48 -25.17
C TYR A 322 -44.76 -5.41 -24.30
N SER A 323 -44.02 -4.56 -24.99
CA SER A 323 -43.60 -3.24 -24.55
C SER A 323 -44.82 -2.30 -24.44
N GLY A 324 -45.18 -1.93 -23.21
CA GLY A 324 -46.21 -0.93 -22.93
C GLY A 324 -45.60 0.38 -22.41
N SER A 325 -45.11 1.21 -23.32
CA SER A 325 -44.73 2.60 -23.03
C SER A 325 -45.98 3.46 -22.87
N VAL A 326 -46.16 4.11 -21.72
CA VAL A 326 -46.96 5.34 -21.66
C VAL A 326 -46.20 6.38 -20.84
N ASN A 327 -45.50 7.21 -21.59
CA ASN A 327 -44.96 8.49 -21.17
C ASN A 327 -46.07 9.52 -21.35
N THR A 328 -46.52 10.20 -20.29
CA THR A 328 -47.25 11.46 -20.43
C THR A 328 -46.83 12.44 -19.34
N ASN A 329 -46.07 13.43 -19.79
CA ASN A 329 -45.68 14.59 -19.01
C ASN A 329 -46.89 15.48 -18.69
N MET A 330 -46.83 15.96 -17.47
CA MET A 330 -47.55 17.03 -16.81
C MET A 330 -47.44 18.37 -17.56
N GLN A 331 -48.56 19.08 -17.75
CA GLN A 331 -48.64 20.55 -17.54
C GLN A 331 -50.09 21.08 -17.51
N ASN A 332 -50.43 21.66 -16.35
CA ASN A 332 -51.33 22.78 -16.04
C ASN A 332 -52.31 23.29 -17.10
N VAL A 333 -53.61 23.37 -16.76
CA VAL A 333 -54.37 24.63 -16.51
C VAL A 333 -55.65 24.24 -15.74
N GLY A 334 -55.95 24.93 -14.63
CA GLY A 334 -57.10 24.63 -13.79
C GLY A 334 -58.38 25.36 -14.21
N TYR A 335 -59.54 24.79 -13.84
CA TYR A 335 -60.73 25.53 -13.41
C TYR A 335 -61.55 24.65 -12.45
N ASN A 336 -62.01 25.29 -11.38
CA ASN A 336 -62.84 24.74 -10.32
C ASN A 336 -64.32 24.90 -10.73
N ILE A 337 -65.09 23.82 -10.82
CA ILE A 337 -66.56 23.89 -10.89
C ILE A 337 -67.12 22.76 -10.03
N SER A 338 -67.72 23.14 -8.91
CA SER A 338 -68.61 22.32 -8.10
C SER A 338 -70.02 22.34 -8.71
N TYR A 339 -70.67 21.19 -8.81
CA TYR A 339 -72.13 21.13 -8.82
C TYR A 339 -72.61 19.92 -8.01
N ASN A 340 -73.28 20.20 -6.89
CA ASN A 340 -74.15 19.25 -6.20
C ASN A 340 -75.39 18.99 -7.05
N ASN A 341 -75.93 17.77 -7.02
CA ASN A 341 -77.36 17.57 -6.83
C ASN A 341 -77.66 16.14 -6.36
N ASP A 342 -78.41 16.08 -5.27
CA ASP A 342 -79.04 14.91 -4.68
C ASP A 342 -80.07 14.30 -5.64
N TRP A 343 -80.08 12.97 -5.79
CA TRP A 343 -81.33 12.23 -6.00
C TRP A 343 -81.20 10.76 -5.58
N SER A 344 -82.11 10.35 -4.68
CA SER A 344 -82.26 9.01 -4.11
C SER A 344 -83.27 8.17 -4.92
N PRO A 345 -83.28 6.84 -4.77
CA PRO A 345 -83.95 5.92 -5.69
C PRO A 345 -85.43 5.73 -5.36
N SER A 346 -86.25 5.41 -6.36
CA SER A 346 -87.52 4.70 -6.13
C SER A 346 -87.94 3.83 -7.32
N GLN A 347 -88.21 2.56 -6.94
CA GLN A 347 -88.88 1.43 -7.61
C GLN A 347 -88.18 0.70 -8.75
#